data_AF-A0A964Y5N6-F1
#
_entry.id   AF-A0A964Y5N6-F1
#
_cell.length_a   1.000
_cell.length_b   1.000
_cell.length_c   1.000
_cell.angle_alpha   90.00
_cell.angle_beta   90.00
_cell.angle_gamma   90.00
#
_symmetry.space_group_name_H-M   'P 1'
#
loop_
_entity.id
_entity.type
_entity.pdbx_description
1 polymer ?
#
loop_
_entity_poly.entity_id
_entity_poly.type
_entity_poly.pdbx_seq_one_letter_code
_entity_poly.pdbx_strand_id
1 'polypeptide(L)'
;MAITLEVEMNFEQVVPIHQIESALDKVLDEMQGKNKIRASLFNLLIYSKENKRESYIQLVTKKIVEKFPCRILLFINRGNDFKEIESKISVIEVEEQKNSEIFCDCIQFDMNEKELNKIPFLTFPHLIPDLPSYFLFSEDPEKFDLYPLHLENFCSRVIFDSETSENLLVF
;
A
#
# COMPACT_ATOMS: atom_id res chain seq x y z
N MET A 1 -17.05 3.75 22.52
CA MET A 1 -15.94 4.72 22.43
C MET A 1 -14.95 4.13 21.45
N ALA A 2 -15.05 4.50 20.16
CA ALA A 2 -14.16 3.99 19.14
C ALA A 2 -12.83 4.72 19.28
N ILE A 3 -11.77 3.97 19.57
CA ILE A 3 -10.41 4.50 19.54
C ILE A 3 -10.05 4.56 18.07
N THR A 4 -10.15 5.74 17.47
CA THR A 4 -9.52 6.04 16.18
C THR A 4 -8.02 6.00 16.46
N LEU A 5 -7.39 4.85 16.21
CA LEU A 5 -5.95 4.79 16.09
C LEU A 5 -5.63 5.47 14.75
N GLU A 6 -5.43 6.79 14.81
CA GLU A 6 -4.84 7.54 13.71
C GLU A 6 -3.46 6.92 13.46
N VAL A 7 -3.36 6.20 12.35
CA VAL A 7 -2.07 5.84 11.78
C VAL A 7 -1.47 7.17 11.36
N GLU A 8 -0.47 7.66 12.09
CA GLU A 8 0.27 8.87 11.71
C GLU A 8 1.04 8.59 10.41
N MET A 9 0.33 8.73 9.28
CA MET A 9 0.93 9.04 8.00
C MET A 9 1.37 10.50 8.11
N ASN A 10 2.68 10.72 8.26
CA ASN A 10 3.21 12.04 8.61
C ASN A 10 3.09 13.07 7.48
N PHE A 11 2.84 12.60 6.27
CA PHE A 11 2.62 13.39 5.07
C PHE A 11 1.54 12.68 4.26
N GLU A 12 0.47 13.36 3.86
CA GLU A 12 -0.51 12.83 2.90
C GLU A 12 -0.78 13.91 1.86
N GLN A 13 -0.54 13.58 0.60
CA GLN A 13 -0.77 14.51 -0.51
C GLN A 13 -1.49 13.80 -1.64
N VAL A 14 -2.65 14.33 -2.03
CA VAL A 14 -3.32 13.94 -3.28
C VAL A 14 -2.50 14.49 -4.45
N VAL A 15 -2.11 13.60 -5.36
CA VAL A 15 -1.26 13.93 -6.51
C VAL A 15 -1.84 13.32 -7.78
N PRO A 16 -1.70 13.98 -8.96
CA PRO A 16 -2.00 13.32 -10.23
C PRO A 16 -1.07 12.12 -10.46
N ILE A 17 -1.59 11.03 -11.05
CA ILE A 17 -0.84 9.77 -11.27
C ILE A 17 0.52 10.01 -11.95
N HIS A 18 0.56 10.86 -12.98
CA HIS A 18 1.78 11.16 -13.73
C HIS A 18 2.82 11.97 -12.93
N GLN A 19 2.50 12.43 -11.72
CA GLN A 19 3.38 13.21 -10.86
C GLN A 19 3.81 12.46 -9.60
N ILE A 20 3.38 11.22 -9.38
CA ILE A 20 3.67 10.45 -8.16
C ILE A 20 5.17 10.41 -7.87
N GLU A 21 6.00 9.99 -8.83
CA GLU A 21 7.46 9.90 -8.63
C GLU A 21 8.08 11.27 -8.35
N SER A 22 7.69 12.30 -9.11
CA SER A 22 8.18 13.67 -8.86
C SER A 22 7.78 14.19 -7.47
N ALA A 23 6.61 13.79 -6.97
CA ALA A 23 6.16 14.16 -5.64
C ALA A 23 6.93 13.39 -4.55
N LEU A 24 7.20 12.10 -4.74
CA LEU A 24 8.05 11.30 -3.85
C LEU A 24 9.49 11.82 -3.80
N ASP A 25 10.05 12.24 -4.94
CA ASP A 25 11.39 12.85 -4.99
C ASP A 25 11.45 14.16 -4.21
N LYS A 26 10.40 15.00 -4.29
CA LYS A 26 10.30 16.22 -3.47
C LYS A 26 10.26 15.90 -1.98
N VAL A 27 9.49 14.88 -1.59
CA VAL A 27 9.47 14.43 -0.18
C VAL A 27 10.86 13.98 0.25
N LEU A 28 11.58 13.21 -0.59
CA LEU A 28 12.96 12.81 -0.30
C LEU A 28 13.88 14.02 -0.13
N ASP A 29 13.81 15.01 -1.03
CA ASP A 29 14.61 16.24 -0.95
C ASP A 29 14.31 17.05 0.32
N GLU A 30 13.05 17.11 0.75
CA GLU A 30 12.64 17.76 2.01
C GLU A 30 13.13 17.02 3.28
N MET A 31 13.44 15.73 3.14
CA MET A 31 13.98 14.89 4.22
C MET A 31 15.51 14.83 4.22
N GLN A 32 16.17 15.21 3.11
CA GLN A 32 17.63 15.33 3.05
C GLN A 32 18.13 16.37 4.07
N GLY A 33 19.16 16.00 4.83
CA GLY A 33 19.72 16.84 5.89
C GLY A 33 19.05 16.71 7.27
N LYS A 34 17.96 15.94 7.40
CA LYS A 34 17.28 15.66 8.67
C LYS A 34 17.71 14.35 9.35
N ASN A 35 18.87 13.78 8.98
CA ASN A 35 19.30 12.43 9.41
C ASN A 35 18.26 11.32 9.10
N LYS A 36 17.39 11.55 8.11
CA LYS A 36 16.38 10.59 7.68
C LYS A 36 16.86 9.80 6.47
N ILE A 37 16.59 8.50 6.45
CA ILE A 37 17.01 7.58 5.38
C ILE A 37 15.77 6.93 4.77
N ARG A 38 15.59 7.10 3.45
CA ARG A 38 14.59 6.33 2.68
C ARG A 38 15.10 4.90 2.52
N ALA A 39 14.37 3.91 3.03
CA ALA A 39 14.77 2.51 2.93
C ALA A 39 13.60 1.61 2.50
N SER A 40 13.92 0.58 1.74
CA SER A 40 12.96 -0.45 1.34
C SER A 40 13.68 -1.76 1.06
N LEU A 41 13.18 -2.85 1.64
CA LEU A 41 13.69 -4.21 1.48
C LEU A 41 12.87 -5.01 0.46
N PHE A 42 11.62 -4.60 0.22
CA PHE A 42 10.68 -5.22 -0.71
C PHE A 42 9.57 -4.23 -1.11
N ASN A 43 8.77 -4.61 -2.09
CA ASN A 43 7.51 -3.95 -2.44
C ASN A 43 6.35 -4.71 -1.79
N LEU A 44 5.46 -4.02 -1.08
CA LEU A 44 4.25 -4.56 -0.49
C LEU A 44 3.03 -4.01 -1.23
N LEU A 45 2.39 -4.86 -2.02
CA LEU A 45 1.16 -4.54 -2.72
C LEU A 45 0.00 -4.99 -1.85
N ILE A 46 -1.02 -4.15 -1.72
CA ILE A 46 -2.18 -4.45 -0.87
C ILE A 46 -3.44 -4.09 -1.64
N TYR A 47 -4.39 -5.01 -1.72
CA TYR A 47 -5.72 -4.73 -2.25
C TYR A 47 -6.76 -4.93 -1.16
N SER A 48 -7.61 -3.91 -0.96
CA SER A 48 -8.75 -3.96 -0.05
C SER A 48 -9.97 -3.28 -0.68
N LYS A 49 -11.17 -3.73 -0.30
CA LYS A 49 -12.39 -2.94 -0.47
C LYS A 49 -12.55 -2.00 0.71
N GLU A 50 -13.25 -0.89 0.50
CA GLU A 50 -13.70 -0.01 1.58
C GLU A 50 -14.67 -0.79 2.47
N ASN A 51 -14.16 -1.20 3.63
CA ASN A 51 -14.90 -1.97 4.61
C ASN A 51 -14.29 -1.77 6.00
N LYS A 52 -14.92 -2.36 7.02
CA LYS A 52 -14.47 -2.22 8.42
C LYS A 52 -13.05 -2.77 8.68
N ARG A 53 -12.50 -3.58 7.77
CA ARG A 53 -11.16 -4.18 7.87
C ARG A 53 -10.07 -3.29 7.27
N GLU A 54 -10.40 -2.20 6.56
CA GLU A 54 -9.43 -1.23 6.05
C GLU A 54 -8.49 -0.72 7.17
N SER A 55 -9.05 -0.31 8.32
CA SER A 55 -8.25 0.14 9.47
C SER A 55 -7.36 -0.96 10.06
N TYR A 56 -7.81 -2.22 10.02
CA TYR A 56 -6.99 -3.36 10.46
C TYR A 56 -5.81 -3.57 9.51
N ILE A 57 -6.05 -3.53 8.20
CA ILE A 57 -5.01 -3.68 7.18
C ILE A 57 -3.99 -2.55 7.26
N GLN A 58 -4.42 -1.30 7.47
CA GLN A 58 -3.50 -0.18 7.72
C GLN A 58 -2.63 -0.42 8.97
N LEU A 59 -3.23 -0.94 10.07
CA LEU A 59 -2.48 -1.26 11.28
C LEU A 59 -1.46 -2.39 11.07
N VAL A 60 -1.84 -3.45 10.35
CA VAL A 60 -0.93 -4.56 10.00
C VAL A 60 0.21 -4.05 9.13
N THR A 61 -0.11 -3.21 8.15
CA THR A 61 0.86 -2.59 7.24
C THR A 61 1.89 -1.77 8.02
N LYS A 62 1.44 -0.95 8.97
CA LYS A 62 2.34 -0.20 9.87
C LYS A 62 3.29 -1.13 10.63
N LYS A 63 2.78 -2.20 11.25
CA LYS A 63 3.60 -3.17 12.00
C LYS A 63 4.61 -3.90 11.12
N ILE A 64 4.28 -4.13 9.85
CA ILE A 64 5.21 -4.71 8.88
C ILE A 64 6.34 -3.72 8.60
N VAL A 65 6.01 -2.47 8.27
CA VAL A 65 6.99 -1.40 7.96
C VAL A 65 7.90 -1.10 9.15
N GLU A 66 7.37 -1.04 10.36
CA GLU A 66 8.14 -0.83 11.60
C GLU A 66 9.25 -1.88 11.80
N LYS A 67 9.03 -3.11 11.33
CA LYS A 67 10.02 -4.20 11.45
C LYS A 67 10.85 -4.39 10.20
N PHE A 68 10.24 -4.16 9.04
CA PHE A 68 10.82 -4.40 7.73
C PHE A 68 10.44 -3.25 6.80
N PRO A 69 11.32 -2.23 6.69
CA PRO A 69 11.11 -1.10 5.79
C PRO A 69 10.77 -1.59 4.37
N CYS A 70 9.70 -1.09 3.77
CA CYS A 70 9.24 -1.51 2.44
C CYS A 70 8.46 -0.39 1.74
N ARG A 71 8.42 -0.42 0.41
CA ARG A 71 7.53 0.45 -0.35
C ARG A 71 6.14 -0.15 -0.39
N ILE A 72 5.12 0.64 -0.09
CA ILE A 72 3.72 0.19 -0.10
C ILE A 72 3.00 0.73 -1.33
N LEU A 73 2.28 -0.16 -2.03
CA LEU A 73 1.27 0.18 -3.03
C LEU A 73 -0.09 -0.31 -2.52
N LEU A 74 -0.95 0.62 -2.10
CA LEU A 74 -2.25 0.32 -1.50
C LEU A 74 -3.37 0.65 -2.48
N PHE A 75 -4.13 -0.35 -2.90
CA PHE A 75 -5.28 -0.21 -3.79
C PHE A 75 -6.57 -0.36 -2.98
N ILE A 76 -7.38 0.70 -2.94
CA ILE A 76 -8.64 0.71 -2.19
C ILE A 76 -9.81 0.88 -3.15
N ASN A 77 -10.68 -0.12 -3.19
CA ASN A 77 -11.93 -0.03 -3.93
C ASN A 77 -12.99 0.70 -3.07
N ARG A 78 -13.27 1.96 -3.40
CA ARG A 78 -14.26 2.85 -2.77
C ARG A 78 -15.70 2.63 -3.28
N GLY A 79 -15.94 1.55 -4.02
CA GLY A 79 -17.26 1.22 -4.57
C GLY A 79 -17.65 2.03 -5.81
N ASN A 80 -18.89 1.83 -6.28
CA ASN A 80 -19.33 2.28 -7.60
C ASN A 80 -19.58 3.78 -7.74
N ASP A 81 -19.76 4.50 -6.61
CA ASP A 81 -20.03 5.94 -6.62
C ASP A 81 -18.75 6.78 -6.76
N PHE A 82 -17.58 6.15 -6.61
CA PHE A 82 -16.29 6.80 -6.79
C PHE A 82 -16.00 6.98 -8.29
N LYS A 83 -15.77 8.22 -8.73
CA LYS A 83 -15.85 8.56 -10.16
C LYS A 83 -14.59 8.26 -10.96
N GLU A 84 -13.42 8.57 -10.40
CA GLU A 84 -12.13 8.53 -11.08
C GLU A 84 -11.06 8.05 -10.12
N ILE A 85 -9.95 7.50 -10.61
CA ILE A 85 -8.84 7.07 -9.76
C ILE A 85 -8.20 8.30 -9.09
N GLU A 86 -8.06 8.26 -7.77
CA GLU A 86 -7.31 9.26 -7.01
C GLU A 86 -6.03 8.61 -6.47
N SER A 87 -4.89 9.26 -6.68
CA SER A 87 -3.62 8.82 -6.11
C SER A 87 -3.18 9.73 -4.98
N LYS A 88 -2.68 9.12 -3.92
CA LYS A 88 -2.13 9.79 -2.75
C LYS A 88 -0.75 9.24 -2.46
N ILE A 89 0.15 10.11 -2.04
CA ILE A 89 1.44 9.70 -1.51
C ILE A 89 1.51 10.02 -0.02
N SER A 90 2.15 9.12 0.72
CA SER A 90 2.48 9.34 2.11
C SER A 90 3.83 8.73 2.47
N VAL A 91 4.37 9.17 3.60
CA VAL A 91 5.55 8.53 4.22
C VAL A 91 5.20 7.93 5.56
N ILE A 92 5.75 6.74 5.81
CA ILE A 92 5.68 6.06 7.09
C ILE A 92 7.07 6.13 7.70
N GLU A 93 7.19 6.79 8.84
CA GLU A 93 8.43 6.88 9.59
C GLU A 93 8.56 5.68 10.53
N VAL A 94 9.74 5.08 10.55
CA VAL A 94 10.11 3.95 11.39
C VAL A 94 11.09 4.49 12.43
N GLU A 95 10.64 4.55 13.68
CA GLU A 95 11.50 4.94 14.79
C GLU A 95 12.62 3.91 15.00
N GLU A 96 13.86 4.32 14.78
CA GLU A 96 15.02 3.52 15.11
C GLU A 96 15.70 4.04 16.40
N GLN A 97 16.14 3.12 17.26
CA GLN A 97 16.72 3.43 18.58
C GLN A 97 18.11 4.11 18.52
N LYS A 98 18.61 4.50 17.34
CA LYS A 98 20.00 4.93 17.13
C LYS A 98 20.16 6.02 16.05
N ASN A 99 19.77 7.26 16.36
CA ASN A 99 20.17 8.52 15.68
C ASN A 99 19.83 8.75 14.19
N SER A 100 19.29 7.77 13.45
CA SER A 100 18.72 7.98 12.11
C SER A 100 17.30 7.46 12.05
N GLU A 101 16.38 8.26 11.50
CA GLU A 101 15.00 7.85 11.29
C GLU A 101 14.84 7.27 9.89
N ILE A 102 14.35 6.03 9.80
CA ILE A 102 14.05 5.42 8.51
C ILE A 102 12.66 5.87 8.09
N PHE A 103 12.45 6.09 6.79
CA PHE A 103 11.09 6.27 6.26
C PHE A 103 10.87 5.45 4.99
N CYS A 104 9.60 5.13 4.78
CA CYS A 104 9.11 4.31 3.69
C CYS A 104 8.05 5.06 2.89
N ASP A 105 8.03 4.84 1.58
CA ASP A 105 6.98 5.41 0.73
C ASP A 105 5.72 4.57 0.79
N CYS A 106 4.58 5.24 0.82
CA CYS A 106 3.28 4.63 0.59
C CYS A 106 2.59 5.38 -0.55
N ILE A 107 2.16 4.64 -1.57
CA ILE A 107 1.33 5.16 -2.65
C ILE A 107 -0.02 4.49 -2.54
N GLN A 108 -1.06 5.28 -2.30
CA GLN A 108 -2.44 4.81 -2.26
C GLN A 108 -3.16 5.19 -3.56
N PHE A 109 -3.92 4.26 -4.10
CA PHE A 109 -4.86 4.46 -5.20
C PHE A 109 -6.27 4.15 -4.72
N ASP A 110 -7.08 5.19 -4.57
CA ASP A 110 -8.52 5.05 -4.38
C ASP A 110 -9.17 4.92 -5.76
N MET A 111 -10.05 3.93 -5.95
CA MET A 111 -10.70 3.67 -7.24
C MET A 111 -12.04 2.96 -7.08
N ASN A 112 -12.81 2.88 -8.17
CA ASN A 112 -14.02 2.04 -8.21
C ASN A 112 -13.74 0.66 -8.83
N GLU A 113 -14.72 -0.22 -8.77
CA GLU A 113 -14.62 -1.60 -9.26
C GLU A 113 -14.38 -1.72 -10.78
N LYS A 114 -14.82 -0.74 -11.58
CA LYS A 114 -14.64 -0.74 -13.04
C LYS A 114 -13.20 -0.43 -13.46
N GLU A 115 -12.41 0.13 -12.54
CA GLU A 115 -11.04 0.57 -12.76
C GLU A 115 -10.01 -0.47 -12.31
N LEU A 116 -10.43 -1.60 -11.74
CA LEU A 116 -9.53 -2.64 -11.21
C LEU A 116 -8.57 -3.19 -12.27
N ASN A 117 -9.01 -3.28 -13.52
CA ASN A 117 -8.16 -3.71 -14.64
C ASN A 117 -7.01 -2.74 -14.95
N LYS A 118 -7.00 -1.53 -14.37
CA LYS A 118 -5.89 -0.57 -14.49
C LYS A 118 -4.79 -0.81 -13.45
N ILE A 119 -5.04 -1.58 -12.40
CA ILE A 119 -4.09 -1.82 -11.30
C ILE A 119 -2.71 -2.28 -11.81
N PRO A 120 -2.57 -3.22 -12.76
CA PRO A 120 -1.25 -3.58 -13.30
C PRO A 120 -0.46 -2.39 -13.86
N PHE A 121 -1.13 -1.49 -14.57
CA PHE A 121 -0.52 -0.31 -15.18
C PHE A 121 -0.19 0.77 -14.16
N LEU A 122 -0.95 0.86 -13.07
CA LEU A 122 -0.64 1.72 -11.92
C LEU A 122 0.52 1.14 -11.11
N THR A 123 0.65 -0.19 -11.04
CA THR A 123 1.65 -0.86 -10.21
C THR A 123 3.05 -0.73 -10.80
N PHE A 124 3.19 -1.08 -12.08
CA PHE A 124 4.50 -1.29 -12.70
C PHE A 124 5.46 -0.08 -12.60
N PRO A 125 5.02 1.18 -12.81
CA PRO A 125 5.91 2.33 -12.72
C PRO A 125 6.49 2.58 -11.32
N HIS A 126 5.84 2.06 -10.27
CA HIS A 126 6.13 2.43 -8.88
C HIS A 126 6.82 1.32 -8.09
N LEU A 127 6.99 0.13 -8.67
CA LEU A 127 7.81 -0.92 -8.08
C LEU A 127 9.28 -0.50 -8.05
N ILE A 128 9.94 -0.75 -6.92
CA ILE A 128 11.39 -0.65 -6.87
C ILE A 128 11.96 -1.87 -7.60
N PRO A 129 12.75 -1.67 -8.69
CA PRO A 129 13.36 -2.77 -9.41
C PRO A 129 14.28 -3.60 -8.51
N ASP A 130 14.46 -4.88 -8.86
CA ASP A 130 15.34 -5.84 -8.17
C ASP A 130 14.98 -6.17 -6.71
N LEU A 131 13.93 -5.56 -6.16
CA LEU A 131 13.35 -5.94 -4.87
C LEU A 131 12.23 -6.97 -5.05
N PRO A 132 12.09 -7.95 -4.12
CA PRO A 132 10.97 -8.86 -4.15
C PRO A 132 9.65 -8.11 -3.92
N SER A 133 8.57 -8.60 -4.52
CA SER A 133 7.23 -8.03 -4.39
C SER A 133 6.31 -9.03 -3.73
N TYR A 134 5.57 -8.58 -2.72
CA TYR A 134 4.60 -9.40 -1.98
C TYR A 134 3.22 -8.79 -2.14
N PHE A 135 2.22 -9.60 -2.45
CA PHE A 135 0.84 -9.15 -2.56
C PHE A 135 0.03 -9.64 -1.36
N LEU A 136 -0.45 -8.71 -0.53
CA LEU A 136 -1.45 -8.98 0.50
C LEU A 136 -2.84 -8.78 -0.07
N PHE A 137 -3.58 -9.87 -0.20
CA PHE A 137 -4.97 -9.85 -0.59
C PHE A 137 -5.85 -9.93 0.66
N SER A 138 -6.57 -8.84 0.96
CA SER A 138 -7.37 -8.70 2.19
C SER A 138 -8.86 -8.93 2.00
N GLU A 139 -9.26 -9.63 0.94
CA GLU A 139 -10.65 -10.02 0.68
C GLU A 139 -10.78 -11.56 0.66
N ASP A 140 -12.02 -12.05 0.62
CA ASP A 140 -12.32 -13.48 0.56
C ASP A 140 -12.11 -14.01 -0.87
N PRO A 141 -11.15 -14.93 -1.11
CA PRO A 141 -10.87 -15.45 -2.44
C PRO A 141 -12.01 -16.28 -3.05
N GLU A 142 -12.96 -16.81 -2.27
CA GLU A 142 -14.15 -17.45 -2.86
C GLU A 142 -15.12 -16.44 -3.49
N LYS A 143 -15.14 -15.22 -2.94
CA LYS A 143 -16.14 -14.19 -3.27
C LYS A 143 -15.60 -13.14 -4.23
N PHE A 144 -14.29 -13.14 -4.47
CA PHE A 144 -13.63 -12.14 -5.29
C PHE A 144 -12.77 -12.80 -6.36
N ASP A 145 -13.06 -12.45 -7.61
CA ASP A 145 -12.19 -12.81 -8.73
C ASP A 145 -10.93 -11.95 -8.68
N LEU A 146 -9.79 -12.59 -8.41
CA LEU A 146 -8.47 -11.95 -8.42
C LEU A 146 -8.01 -11.55 -9.82
N TYR A 147 -8.57 -12.17 -10.86
CA TYR A 147 -8.11 -12.04 -12.23
C TYR A 147 -7.99 -10.58 -12.71
N PRO A 148 -8.93 -9.66 -12.42
CA PRO A 148 -8.81 -8.26 -12.83
C PRO A 148 -7.58 -7.54 -12.25
N LEU A 149 -7.04 -8.01 -11.12
CA LEU A 149 -5.89 -7.38 -10.47
C LEU A 149 -4.58 -7.74 -11.17
N HIS A 150 -4.47 -8.97 -11.69
CA HIS A 150 -3.26 -9.56 -12.31
C HIS A 150 -1.95 -9.41 -11.51
N LEU A 151 -2.04 -9.05 -10.22
CA LEU A 151 -0.90 -8.71 -9.37
C LEU A 151 -0.03 -9.93 -9.03
N GLU A 152 -0.60 -11.12 -9.06
CA GLU A 152 0.09 -12.38 -8.85
C GLU A 152 1.25 -12.59 -9.84
N ASN A 153 1.15 -12.03 -11.05
CA ASN A 153 2.19 -12.15 -12.08
C ASN A 153 3.42 -11.29 -11.79
N PHE A 154 3.29 -10.29 -10.90
CA PHE A 154 4.36 -9.36 -10.55
C PHE A 154 4.93 -9.60 -9.15
N CYS A 155 4.35 -10.56 -8.42
CA CYS A 155 4.69 -10.81 -7.03
C CYS A 155 5.40 -12.15 -6.86
N SER A 156 6.42 -12.16 -6.02
CA SER A 156 7.13 -13.37 -5.60
C SER A 156 6.21 -14.29 -4.79
N ARG A 157 5.25 -13.72 -4.05
CA ARG A 157 4.24 -14.46 -3.27
C ARG A 157 2.96 -13.66 -3.13
N VAL A 158 1.85 -14.38 -3.05
CA VAL A 158 0.54 -13.87 -2.61
C VAL A 158 0.30 -14.32 -1.17
N ILE A 159 -0.16 -13.40 -0.33
CA ILE A 159 -0.48 -13.58 1.08
C ILE A 159 -1.97 -13.33 1.21
N PHE A 160 -2.68 -14.33 1.70
CA PHE A 160 -4.10 -14.23 1.97
C PHE A 160 -4.34 -13.96 3.45
N ASP A 161 -5.29 -13.07 3.74
CA ASP A 161 -5.77 -12.89 5.10
C ASP A 161 -6.79 -13.99 5.43
N SER A 162 -6.40 -14.94 6.28
CA SER A 162 -7.27 -16.07 6.66
C SER A 162 -8.56 -15.66 7.36
N GLU A 163 -8.61 -14.47 7.97
CA GLU A 163 -9.82 -13.98 8.65
C GLU A 163 -10.88 -13.44 7.67
N THR A 164 -10.59 -13.34 6.37
CA THR A 164 -11.57 -12.92 5.37
C THR A 164 -12.49 -14.05 4.91
N SER A 165 -12.06 -15.31 5.10
CA SER A 165 -12.78 -16.48 4.62
C SER A 165 -13.32 -17.31 5.77
N GLU A 166 -14.51 -17.87 5.57
CA GLU A 166 -15.11 -18.86 6.47
C GLU A 166 -14.56 -20.27 6.20
N ASN A 167 -13.87 -20.46 5.06
CA ASN A 167 -13.37 -21.74 4.59
C ASN A 167 -11.86 -21.66 4.30
N LEU A 168 -11.05 -22.17 5.22
CA LEU A 168 -9.59 -22.15 5.08
C LEU A 168 -9.05 -23.05 3.95
N LEU A 169 -9.88 -23.92 3.35
CA LEU A 169 -9.47 -24.80 2.27
C LEU A 169 -9.33 -24.10 0.91
N VAL A 170 -9.62 -22.81 0.84
CA VAL A 170 -9.68 -22.02 -0.40
C VAL A 170 -8.34 -21.40 -0.76
N PHE A 171 -7.45 -21.25 0.23
CA PHE A 171 -6.12 -20.65 0.10
C PHE A 171 -5.10 -21.65 -0.46
#